data_AF-A0A956UCH8-F1
#
_entry.id   AF-A0A956UCH8-F1
#
_cell.length_a   1.000
_cell.length_b   1.000
_cell.length_c   1.000
_cell.angle_alpha   90.00
_cell.angle_beta   90.00
_cell.angle_gamma   90.00
#
_symmetry.space_group_name_H-M   'P 1'
#
loop_
_entity.id
_entity.type
_entity.pdbx_description
1 polymer ?
#
loop_
_entity_poly.entity_id
_entity_poly.type
_entity_poly.pdbx_seq_one_letter_code
_entity_poly.pdbx_strand_id
1 'polypeptide(L)'
;EFAPETSEFEAAGLTAIAGTKVAVPRVEEAPVSMECVLHQTVPLGNSNLVLGKVVFMHIKDEILENGQIAIDKLKPVGRLSGNAYCKVEAGSIFELLRPEI
;
A
#
# COMPACT_ATOMS: atom_id res chain seq x y z
N GLU A 1 -22.54 -0.76 -2.63
CA GLU A 1 -22.19 -0.32 -1.26
C GLU A 1 -22.57 -1.43 -0.32
N PHE A 2 -21.72 -1.77 0.64
CA PHE A 2 -22.02 -2.80 1.63
C PHE A 2 -22.72 -2.18 2.84
N ALA A 3 -23.40 -3.01 3.65
CA ALA A 3 -23.97 -2.53 4.90
C ALA A 3 -22.83 -2.21 5.91
N PRO A 4 -23.01 -1.26 6.84
CA PRO A 4 -21.95 -0.81 7.77
C PRO A 4 -21.29 -1.92 8.60
N GLU A 5 -22.02 -3.00 8.86
CA GLU A 5 -21.60 -4.17 9.61
C GLU A 5 -20.90 -5.24 8.75
N THR A 6 -20.93 -5.10 7.42
CA THR A 6 -20.32 -6.06 6.50
C THR A 6 -18.84 -5.76 6.35
N SER A 7 -17.99 -6.73 6.68
CA SER A 7 -16.55 -6.59 6.48
C SER A 7 -16.19 -6.65 5.00
N GLU A 8 -15.47 -5.64 4.49
CA GLU A 8 -14.96 -5.68 3.13
C GLU A 8 -13.87 -6.74 2.92
N PHE A 9 -13.19 -7.19 3.99
CA PHE A 9 -12.28 -8.33 3.90
C PHE A 9 -13.03 -9.58 3.42
N GLU A 10 -14.14 -9.90 4.07
CA GLU A 10 -14.97 -11.05 3.71
C GLU A 10 -15.56 -10.90 2.31
N ALA A 11 -16.12 -9.72 2.00
CA ALA A 11 -16.75 -9.46 0.72
C ALA A 11 -15.76 -9.51 -0.46
N ALA A 12 -14.49 -9.15 -0.23
CA ALA A 12 -13.43 -9.21 -1.22
C ALA A 12 -12.66 -10.55 -1.24
N GLY A 13 -12.94 -11.46 -0.30
CA GLY A 13 -12.19 -12.72 -0.16
C GLY A 13 -10.73 -12.52 0.26
N LEU A 14 -10.46 -11.50 1.08
CA LEU A 14 -9.13 -11.17 1.60
C LEU A 14 -8.99 -11.61 3.05
N THR A 15 -7.77 -12.00 3.45
CA THR A 15 -7.50 -12.47 4.80
C THR A 15 -6.99 -11.34 5.68
N ALA A 16 -7.69 -11.08 6.78
CA ALA A 16 -7.24 -10.14 7.81
C ALA A 16 -6.23 -10.82 8.74
N ILE A 17 -5.06 -10.22 8.91
CA ILE A 17 -4.01 -10.70 9.82
C ILE A 17 -3.60 -9.60 10.80
N ALA A 18 -3.28 -9.97 12.03
CA ALA A 18 -2.97 -9.03 13.11
C ALA A 18 -1.74 -8.15 12.79
N GLY A 19 -1.82 -6.88 13.21
CA GLY A 19 -0.67 -5.98 13.27
C GLY A 19 0.30 -6.36 14.39
N THR A 20 1.54 -5.89 14.26
CA THR A 20 2.65 -6.11 15.21
C THR A 20 2.79 -4.95 16.21
N LYS A 21 2.60 -3.71 15.76
CA LYS A 21 2.74 -2.48 16.56
C LYS A 21 1.42 -1.76 16.79
N VAL A 22 0.41 -1.98 15.95
CA VAL A 22 -0.95 -1.45 16.11
C VAL A 22 -1.99 -2.58 16.13
N ALA A 23 -3.15 -2.33 16.73
CA ALA A 23 -4.23 -3.33 16.85
C ALA A 23 -5.03 -3.53 15.55
N VAL A 24 -4.90 -2.62 14.59
CA VAL A 24 -5.61 -2.68 13.31
C VAL A 24 -5.03 -3.81 12.45
N PRO A 25 -5.87 -4.69 11.86
CA PRO A 25 -5.38 -5.77 11.00
C PRO A 25 -4.84 -5.23 9.67
N ARG A 26 -3.94 -5.99 9.05
CA ARG A 26 -3.47 -5.80 7.67
C ARG A 26 -4.02 -6.91 6.77
N VAL A 27 -3.88 -6.72 5.46
CA VAL A 27 -4.20 -7.73 4.44
C VAL A 27 -3.04 -8.71 4.34
N GLU A 28 -3.28 -10.01 4.48
CA GLU A 28 -2.24 -11.04 4.40
C GLU A 28 -1.64 -11.15 2.99
N GLU A 29 -2.49 -11.03 1.97
CA GLU A 29 -2.11 -11.16 0.57
C GLU A 29 -1.22 -10.00 0.09
N ALA A 30 -1.29 -8.84 0.75
CA ALA A 30 -0.50 -7.66 0.40
C ALA A 30 1.01 -7.94 0.55
N PRO A 31 1.82 -7.75 -0.50
CA PRO A 31 3.26 -8.01 -0.45
C PRO A 31 4.03 -6.99 0.40
N VAL A 32 3.46 -5.79 0.57
CA VAL A 32 3.95 -4.74 1.46
C VAL A 32 2.78 -4.19 2.26
N SER A 33 2.98 -3.93 3.55
CA SER A 33 2.01 -3.23 4.39
C SER A 33 2.73 -2.34 5.40
N MET A 34 2.18 -1.15 5.62
CA MET A 34 2.71 -0.20 6.60
C MET A 34 1.75 -0.06 7.76
N GLU A 35 2.23 -0.32 8.97
CA GLU A 35 1.51 0.03 10.17
C GLU A 35 1.78 1.48 10.52
N CYS A 36 0.71 2.25 10.70
CA CYS A 36 0.78 3.67 10.96
C CYS A 36 0.01 4.03 12.23
N VAL A 37 0.54 4.98 12.99
CA VAL A 37 -0.23 5.71 14.00
C VAL A 37 -0.65 7.06 13.42
N LEU A 38 -1.85 7.54 13.77
CA LEU A 38 -2.33 8.85 13.32
C LEU A 38 -1.38 9.93 13.82
N HIS A 39 -0.80 10.69 12.90
CA HIS A 39 0.00 11.87 13.23
C HIS A 39 -0.87 13.12 13.25
N GLN A 40 -1.67 13.33 12.20
CA GLN A 40 -2.55 14.49 12.08
C GLN A 40 -3.64 14.22 11.05
N THR A 41 -4.82 14.81 11.27
CA THR A 41 -5.86 14.95 10.24
C THR A 41 -6.03 16.42 9.92
N VAL A 42 -5.92 16.78 8.64
CA VAL A 42 -6.14 18.15 8.14
C VAL A 42 -7.45 18.18 7.35
N PRO A 43 -8.49 18.86 7.83
CA PRO A 43 -9.73 19.03 7.08
C PRO A 43 -9.51 19.86 5.82
N LEU A 44 -10.03 19.39 4.68
CA LEU A 44 -9.96 20.03 3.37
C LEU A 44 -11.37 20.09 2.78
N GLY A 45 -12.18 21.02 3.27
CA GLY A 45 -13.57 21.17 2.87
C GLY A 45 -14.40 19.94 3.26
N ASN A 46 -14.84 19.17 2.26
CA ASN A 46 -15.60 17.92 2.44
C ASN A 46 -14.71 16.66 2.47
N SER A 47 -13.39 16.82 2.53
CA SER A 47 -12.41 15.72 2.55
C SER A 47 -11.41 15.90 3.68
N ASN A 48 -10.61 14.87 3.97
CA ASN A 48 -9.57 14.91 4.98
C ASN A 48 -8.24 14.46 4.37
N LEU A 49 -7.17 15.22 4.64
CA LEU A 49 -5.80 14.74 4.48
C LEU A 49 -5.36 14.07 5.79
N VAL A 50 -5.11 12.77 5.74
CA VAL A 50 -4.66 11.97 6.89
C VAL A 50 -3.16 11.75 6.79
N LEU A 51 -2.41 12.25 7.77
CA LEU A 51 -0.98 12.05 7.91
C LEU A 51 -0.74 10.92 8.91
N GLY A 52 -0.12 9.84 8.46
CA GLY A 52 0.26 8.69 9.28
C GLY A 52 1.76 8.63 9.53
N LYS A 53 2.17 8.34 10.76
CA LYS A 53 3.57 8.00 11.07
C LYS A 53 3.75 6.49 10.96
N VAL A 54 4.60 6.04 10.04
CA VAL A 54 4.96 4.62 9.91
C VAL A 54 5.72 4.18 11.17
N VAL A 55 5.21 3.13 11.82
CA VAL A 55 5.81 2.52 13.03
C VAL A 55 6.31 1.10 12.78
N PHE A 56 5.86 0.46 11.71
CA PHE A 56 6.33 -0.85 11.28
C PHE A 56 6.08 -1.08 9.79
N MET A 57 6.97 -1.79 9.11
CA MET A 57 6.76 -2.25 7.73
C MET A 57 6.81 -3.77 7.67
N HIS A 58 5.82 -4.36 7.01
CA HIS A 58 5.80 -5.76 6.59
C HIS A 58 6.17 -5.82 5.12
N ILE A 59 7.16 -6.63 4.78
CA ILE A 59 7.60 -6.86 3.41
C ILE A 59 7.77 -8.37 3.26
N LYS A 60 7.16 -8.97 2.23
CA LYS A 60 7.40 -10.39 1.94
C LYS A 60 8.83 -10.60 1.46
N ASP A 61 9.51 -11.60 1.99
CA ASP A 61 10.92 -11.87 1.65
C ASP A 61 11.13 -12.08 0.14
N GLU A 62 10.13 -12.66 -0.54
CA GLU A 62 10.19 -12.95 -1.98
C GLU A 62 10.36 -11.71 -2.88
N ILE A 63 9.94 -10.53 -2.39
CA ILE A 63 10.04 -9.26 -3.13
C ILE A 63 11.23 -8.40 -2.68
N LEU A 64 12.06 -8.88 -1.76
CA LEU A 64 13.24 -8.16 -1.27
C LEU A 64 14.49 -8.69 -1.98
N GLU A 65 15.25 -7.79 -2.59
CA GLU A 65 16.55 -8.09 -3.21
C GLU A 65 17.58 -7.06 -2.77
N ASN A 66 18.71 -7.52 -2.22
CA ASN A 66 19.80 -6.65 -1.75
C ASN A 66 19.34 -5.57 -0.75
N GLY A 67 18.34 -5.89 0.09
CA GLY A 67 17.76 -4.95 1.05
C GLY A 67 16.84 -3.90 0.43
N GLN A 68 16.51 -4.01 -0.85
CA GLN A 68 15.58 -3.13 -1.56
C GLN A 68 14.38 -3.91 -2.09
N ILE A 69 13.28 -3.20 -2.32
CA ILE A 69 12.09 -3.80 -2.92
C ILE A 69 12.31 -3.95 -4.42
N ALA A 70 12.29 -5.19 -4.90
CA ALA A 70 12.33 -5.51 -6.32
C ALA A 70 10.96 -5.15 -6.94
N ILE A 71 10.90 -4.03 -7.65
CA ILE A 71 9.65 -3.46 -8.18
C ILE A 71 8.96 -4.39 -9.19
N ASP A 72 9.75 -5.09 -9.99
CA ASP A 72 9.31 -6.11 -10.95
C ASP A 72 8.62 -7.31 -10.26
N LYS A 73 9.00 -7.62 -9.01
CA LYS A 73 8.34 -8.63 -8.18
C LYS A 73 7.14 -8.07 -7.41
N LEU A 74 7.22 -6.82 -6.93
CA LEU A 74 6.13 -6.15 -6.25
C LEU A 74 4.90 -5.99 -7.16
N LYS A 75 5.11 -5.73 -8.46
CA LYS A 75 4.08 -5.52 -9.48
C LYS A 75 2.97 -4.55 -9.01
N PRO A 76 3.33 -3.34 -8.55
CA PRO A 76 2.34 -2.39 -8.06
C PRO A 76 1.38 -1.98 -9.19
N VAL A 77 0.15 -1.66 -8.80
CA VAL A 77 -0.87 -1.11 -9.70
C VAL A 77 -0.97 0.40 -9.51
N GLY A 78 -1.07 1.13 -10.61
CA GLY A 78 -1.33 2.57 -10.61
C GLY A 78 -2.80 2.85 -10.93
N ARG A 79 -3.45 3.75 -10.18
CA ARG A 79 -4.79 4.23 -10.51
C ARG A 79 -4.70 5.36 -11.54
N LEU A 80 -5.50 5.28 -12.60
CA LEU A 80 -5.64 6.32 -13.62
C LEU A 80 -7.04 6.94 -13.56
N SER A 81 -7.39 7.77 -14.54
CA SER A 81 -8.70 8.40 -14.63
C SER A 81 -9.84 7.39 -14.74
N GLY A 82 -10.99 7.72 -14.15
CA GLY A 82 -12.17 6.84 -14.13
C GLY A 82 -11.85 5.49 -13.49
N ASN A 83 -12.25 4.41 -14.16
CA ASN A 83 -12.01 3.04 -13.71
C ASN A 83 -10.74 2.41 -14.30
N ALA A 84 -9.86 3.20 -14.92
CA ALA A 84 -8.64 2.70 -15.55
C ALA A 84 -7.51 2.52 -14.53
N TYR A 85 -6.70 1.48 -14.75
CA TYR A 85 -5.51 1.15 -13.98
C TYR A 85 -4.37 0.79 -14.92
N CYS A 86 -3.13 1.00 -14.48
CA CYS A 86 -1.94 0.47 -15.14
C CYS A 86 -1.23 -0.56 -14.27
N LYS A 87 -0.50 -1.45 -14.93
CA LYS A 87 0.45 -2.37 -14.30
C LYS A 87 1.85 -1.81 -14.49
N VAL A 88 2.67 -1.91 -13.45
CA VAL A 88 4.12 -1.76 -13.58
C VAL A 88 4.67 -3.12 -13.99
N GLU A 89 5.29 -3.19 -15.17
CA GLU A 89 5.83 -4.41 -15.75
C GLU A 89 7.32 -4.22 -16.03
N ALA A 90 8.10 -5.30 -16.10
CA ALA A 90 9.55 -5.21 -16.26
C ALA A 90 9.98 -4.35 -17.46
N GLY A 91 9.23 -4.38 -18.57
CA GLY A 91 9.51 -3.58 -19.77
C GLY A 91 9.20 -2.08 -19.65
N SER A 92 8.50 -1.63 -18.60
CA SER A 92 8.19 -0.21 -18.36
C SER A 92 9.03 0.43 -17.26
N ILE A 93 9.93 -0.33 -16.63
CA ILE A 93 10.86 0.15 -15.60
C ILE A 93 12.16 0.60 -16.27
N PHE A 94 12.61 1.81 -15.97
CA PHE A 94 13.90 2.33 -16.41
C PHE A 94 14.47 3.25 -15.34
N GLU A 95 15.79 3.33 -15.26
CA GLU A 95 16.49 4.18 -14.30
C GLU A 95 16.84 5.53 -14.94
N LEU A 96 16.51 6.61 -14.24
CA LEU A 96 17.00 7.94 -14.54
C LEU A 96 17.91 8.38 -13.40
N LEU A 97 19.22 8.42 -13.67
CA LEU A 97 20.17 8.98 -12.72
C LEU A 97 19.95 10.48 -12.59
N ARG A 98 20.12 11.00 -11.37
CA ARG A 98 20.07 12.44 -11.11
C ARG A 98 21.14 13.12 -12.00
N PRO A 99 20.78 14.12 -12.83
CA PRO A 99 21.77 14.86 -13.60
C PRO A 99 22.78 15.53 -12.68
N GLU A 100 24.06 15.42 -13.02
CA GLU A 100 25.11 16.25 -12.43
C GLU A 100 25.05 17.63 -13.09
N ILE A 101 24.97 18.68 -12.28
CA ILE A 101 25.00 20.09 -12.73
C ILE A 101 26.46 20.47 -13.01
#